data_AF-A0A1J5W0A5-F1
#
_entry.id   AF-A0A1J5W0A5-F1
#
_cell.length_a   1.000
_cell.length_b   1.000
_cell.length_c   1.000
_cell.angle_alpha   90.00
_cell.angle_beta   90.00
_cell.angle_gamma   90.00
#
_symmetry.space_group_name_H-M   'P 1'
#
loop_
_entity.id
_entity.type
_entity.pdbx_description
1 polymer ?
#
loop_
_entity_poly.entity_id
_entity_poly.type
_entity_poly.pdbx_seq_one_letter_code
_entity_poly.pdbx_strand_id
1 'polypeptide(L)'
;MLSWLLLVYAAALVLGVTWPFLAPGDALAYRDMLVLPDMALTRAALGFGDLPARNVPQDALLAVLPFPVLAVRALVVCAAAAAAWAGWRIGRGGWGRFAAITVAVWNPFVVERLLQGQWSVAVAAWLLPLVALGARGSIAAQWVCSLTPTGAIAAALHSRRWLFSALTCAPWVVAGAIAAVGGGHGTSSAQAAAMFAPRAEAGVGTLGALLGLGGIWNAHAVPASRASGFALFGVLLFAVLCLAWRHVPRRLLALAGLGFALALASWAGWLTPIIQHVPGGGLLRDAHKLLILAIPAYATAAGNLPGLRAQLAGSFALLQLLDAPFALSALTPVPASSLPIPHVDDQGSDVFFVDRPALTRRADGAIIVDPAPKIMNVVESGALRVGNVEVDPPSPRWSALNADVGRAGSMGVGVVVYPDGRSVNTGAAPVGLPPLGLGLFALWCCSPLIALLTRRMR
;
A
#
# COMPACT_ATOMS: atom_id res chain seq x y z
N MET A 1 -28.64 -11.03 -22.61
CA MET A 1 -27.57 -12.06 -22.56
C MET A 1 -26.17 -11.47 -22.38
N LEU A 2 -25.68 -10.58 -23.27
CA LEU A 2 -24.32 -10.03 -23.19
C LEU A 2 -23.99 -9.29 -21.88
N SER A 3 -24.94 -8.51 -21.34
CA SER A 3 -24.76 -7.84 -20.04
C SER A 3 -24.62 -8.82 -18.87
N TRP A 4 -25.32 -9.96 -18.93
CA TRP A 4 -25.23 -11.00 -17.90
C TRP A 4 -23.86 -11.68 -17.93
N LEU A 5 -23.37 -12.03 -19.12
CA LEU A 5 -22.03 -12.61 -19.29
C LEU A 5 -20.94 -11.68 -18.76
N LEU A 6 -21.05 -10.38 -19.01
CA LEU A 6 -20.08 -9.40 -18.49
C LEU A 6 -20.16 -9.24 -16.96
N LEU A 7 -21.33 -9.38 -16.35
CA LEU A 7 -21.48 -9.36 -14.89
C LEU A 7 -20.85 -10.61 -14.25
N VAL A 8 -21.13 -11.78 -14.81
CA VAL A 8 -20.49 -13.04 -14.38
C VAL A 8 -18.98 -12.97 -14.56
N TYR A 9 -18.50 -12.44 -15.68
CA TYR A 9 -17.08 -12.20 -15.95
C TYR A 9 -16.45 -11.26 -14.91
N ALA A 10 -17.08 -10.12 -14.62
CA ALA A 10 -16.60 -9.18 -13.62
C ALA A 10 -16.53 -9.82 -12.23
N ALA A 11 -17.54 -10.59 -11.84
CA ALA A 11 -17.54 -11.34 -10.58
C ALA A 11 -16.40 -12.37 -10.54
N ALA A 12 -16.20 -13.12 -11.63
CA ALA A 12 -15.11 -14.09 -11.74
C ALA A 12 -13.72 -13.44 -11.62
N LEU A 13 -13.49 -12.29 -12.24
CA LEU A 13 -12.24 -11.55 -12.08
C LEU A 13 -12.00 -11.08 -10.65
N VAL A 14 -13.04 -10.49 -10.03
CA VAL A 14 -12.96 -10.01 -8.64
C VAL A 14 -12.66 -11.18 -7.70
N LEU A 15 -13.37 -12.31 -7.85
CA LEU A 15 -13.08 -13.52 -7.09
C LEU A 15 -11.66 -14.03 -7.36
N GLY A 16 -11.21 -14.05 -8.62
CA GLY A 16 -9.88 -14.51 -8.98
C GLY A 16 -8.75 -13.76 -8.27
N VAL A 17 -8.91 -12.46 -7.98
CA VAL A 17 -7.89 -11.66 -7.27
C VAL A 17 -8.17 -11.46 -5.78
N THR A 18 -9.34 -11.83 -5.28
CA THR A 18 -9.71 -11.62 -3.86
C THR A 18 -10.09 -12.88 -3.10
N TRP A 19 -10.11 -14.06 -3.74
CA TRP A 19 -10.46 -15.33 -3.09
C TRP A 19 -9.66 -15.65 -1.81
N PRO A 20 -8.35 -15.30 -1.67
CA PRO A 20 -7.62 -15.61 -0.42
C PRO A 20 -8.26 -14.92 0.79
N PHE A 21 -8.86 -13.74 0.60
CA PHE A 21 -9.55 -12.99 1.64
C PHE A 21 -10.91 -13.60 2.04
N LEU A 22 -11.40 -14.55 1.25
CA LEU A 22 -12.62 -15.32 1.56
C LEU A 22 -12.30 -16.62 2.30
N ALA A 23 -11.02 -17.02 2.37
CA ALA A 23 -10.58 -18.22 3.06
C ALA A 23 -10.67 -18.07 4.59
N PRO A 24 -10.76 -19.19 5.35
CA PRO A 24 -10.80 -19.17 6.81
C PRO A 24 -9.45 -18.71 7.42
N GLY A 25 -9.49 -18.28 8.68
CA GLY A 25 -8.35 -17.81 9.48
C GLY A 25 -8.57 -16.41 10.04
N ASP A 26 -7.87 -16.07 11.13
CA ASP A 26 -8.11 -14.87 11.93
C ASP A 26 -6.96 -13.86 11.88
N ALA A 27 -5.87 -14.14 11.16
CA ALA A 27 -4.81 -13.17 10.89
C ALA A 27 -4.39 -13.13 9.41
N LEU A 28 -4.14 -11.93 8.89
CA LEU A 28 -3.53 -11.72 7.58
C LEU A 28 -2.05 -11.37 7.80
N ALA A 29 -1.15 -12.31 7.54
CA ALA A 29 0.27 -12.16 7.86
C ALA A 29 1.13 -12.62 6.68
N TYR A 30 1.55 -11.67 5.83
CA TYR A 30 2.44 -11.92 4.71
C TYR A 30 3.21 -10.64 4.32
N ARG A 31 4.54 -10.68 4.47
CA ARG A 31 5.46 -9.55 4.21
C ARG A 31 5.01 -8.29 4.95
N ASP A 32 4.70 -7.21 4.21
CA ASP A 32 4.27 -5.93 4.77
C ASP A 32 2.83 -5.96 5.31
N MET A 33 2.04 -7.00 4.98
CA MET A 33 0.68 -7.17 5.48
C MET A 33 0.72 -7.90 6.81
N LEU A 34 0.35 -7.19 7.86
CA LEU A 34 0.09 -7.78 9.16
C LEU A 34 -1.16 -7.16 9.78
N VAL A 35 -2.22 -7.96 9.84
CA VAL A 35 -3.51 -7.60 10.43
C VAL A 35 -3.89 -8.74 11.37
N LEU A 36 -3.94 -8.43 12.66
CA LEU A 36 -4.23 -9.36 13.74
C LEU A 36 -5.68 -9.18 14.20
N PRO A 37 -6.29 -10.15 14.89
CA PRO A 37 -7.63 -9.99 15.46
C PRO A 37 -7.64 -8.88 16.52
N ASP A 38 -6.58 -8.81 17.32
CA ASP A 38 -6.40 -7.83 18.39
C ASP A 38 -5.33 -6.83 17.97
N MET A 39 -5.74 -5.71 17.38
CA MET A 39 -4.86 -4.60 17.01
C MET A 39 -4.96 -3.52 18.08
N ALA A 40 -3.82 -3.00 18.55
CA ALA A 40 -3.81 -1.93 19.54
C ALA A 40 -3.68 -0.56 18.90
N LEU A 41 -4.32 0.44 19.52
CA LEU A 41 -4.15 1.84 19.11
C LEU A 41 -2.82 2.34 19.68
N THR A 42 -1.73 2.11 18.95
CA THR A 42 -0.38 2.50 19.38
C THR A 42 -0.05 3.95 18.99
N ARG A 43 0.99 4.52 19.60
CA ARG A 43 1.54 5.83 19.18
C ARG A 43 1.99 5.81 17.73
N ALA A 44 2.60 4.70 17.29
CA ALA A 44 3.01 4.49 15.90
C ALA A 44 1.81 4.48 14.94
N ALA A 45 0.69 3.86 15.32
CA ALA A 45 -0.55 3.86 14.54
C ALA A 45 -1.13 5.27 14.31
N LEU A 46 -0.84 6.21 15.22
CA LEU A 46 -1.20 7.64 15.14
C LEU A 46 -0.11 8.52 14.50
N GLY A 47 1.05 7.95 14.14
CA GLY A 47 2.17 8.67 13.50
C GLY A 47 3.19 9.28 14.45
N PHE A 48 3.15 8.94 15.73
CA PHE A 48 4.06 9.44 16.77
C PHE A 48 4.94 8.31 17.34
N GLY A 49 5.30 7.34 16.50
CA GLY A 49 6.28 6.29 16.82
C GLY A 49 7.70 6.65 16.36
N ASP A 50 8.61 5.69 16.41
CA ASP A 50 10.02 5.89 16.02
C ASP A 50 10.23 5.88 14.49
N LEU A 51 9.24 5.40 13.72
CA LEU A 51 9.31 5.24 12.27
C LEU A 51 8.42 6.25 11.52
N PRO A 52 8.70 6.52 10.23
CA PRO A 52 7.85 7.37 9.41
C PRO A 52 6.38 6.91 9.37
N ALA A 53 5.45 7.87 9.41
CA ALA A 53 3.99 7.68 9.46
C ALA A 53 3.36 7.12 8.16
N ARG A 54 3.89 6.00 7.62
CA ARG A 54 3.50 5.40 6.34
C ARG A 54 2.19 4.59 6.39
N ASN A 55 1.79 4.18 7.58
CA ASN A 55 0.59 3.40 7.92
C ASN A 55 -0.49 4.26 8.59
N VAL A 56 -0.36 5.58 8.58
CA VAL A 56 -1.32 6.49 9.22
C VAL A 56 -2.28 7.04 8.16
N PRO A 57 -3.60 6.91 8.34
CA PRO A 57 -4.32 6.40 9.52
C PRO A 57 -4.74 4.92 9.44
N GLN A 58 -4.23 4.13 8.49
CA GLN A 58 -4.59 2.72 8.32
C GLN A 58 -4.59 1.93 9.64
N ASP A 59 -3.48 1.95 10.38
CA ASP A 59 -3.36 1.11 11.56
C ASP A 59 -4.21 1.64 12.72
N ALA A 60 -4.38 2.95 12.84
CA ALA A 60 -5.30 3.54 13.82
C ALA A 60 -6.75 3.15 13.53
N LEU A 61 -7.15 3.11 12.25
CA LEU A 61 -8.47 2.62 11.87
C LEU A 61 -8.65 1.14 12.23
N LEU A 62 -7.67 0.29 11.92
CA LEU A 62 -7.75 -1.14 12.23
C LEU A 62 -7.79 -1.39 13.74
N ALA A 63 -7.08 -0.59 14.53
CA ALA A 63 -7.07 -0.70 15.98
C ALA A 63 -8.42 -0.36 16.67
N VAL A 64 -9.25 0.48 16.06
CA VAL A 64 -10.55 0.88 16.64
C VAL A 64 -11.73 0.07 16.09
N LEU A 65 -11.52 -0.72 15.04
CA LEU A 65 -12.55 -1.58 14.48
C LEU A 65 -12.66 -2.87 15.29
N PRO A 66 -13.88 -3.36 15.57
CA PRO A 66 -14.06 -4.59 16.37
C PRO A 66 -13.57 -5.85 15.63
N PHE A 67 -13.53 -5.81 14.30
CA PHE A 67 -13.13 -6.93 13.45
C PHE A 67 -12.18 -6.45 12.35
N PRO A 68 -10.92 -6.10 12.67
CA PRO A 68 -9.97 -5.52 11.71
C PRO A 68 -9.73 -6.41 10.49
N VAL A 69 -9.62 -7.72 10.71
CA VAL A 69 -9.39 -8.70 9.63
C VAL A 69 -10.59 -8.73 8.68
N LEU A 70 -11.82 -8.73 9.21
CA LEU A 70 -13.04 -8.67 8.39
C LEU A 70 -13.14 -7.35 7.63
N ALA A 71 -12.75 -6.24 8.26
CA ALA A 71 -12.73 -4.93 7.61
C ALA A 71 -11.77 -4.91 6.41
N VAL A 72 -10.56 -5.46 6.54
CA VAL A 72 -9.61 -5.56 5.42
C VAL A 72 -10.16 -6.44 4.30
N ARG A 73 -10.77 -7.60 4.62
CA ARG A 73 -11.43 -8.45 3.63
C ARG A 73 -12.51 -7.69 2.86
N ALA A 74 -13.37 -6.98 3.59
CA ALA A 74 -14.44 -6.18 2.99
C ALA A 74 -13.88 -5.05 2.11
N LEU A 75 -12.85 -4.32 2.57
CA LEU A 75 -12.22 -3.25 1.80
C LEU A 75 -11.59 -3.77 0.50
N VAL A 76 -10.88 -4.89 0.56
CA VAL A 76 -10.25 -5.54 -0.61
C VAL A 76 -11.29 -5.97 -1.63
N VAL A 77 -12.31 -6.73 -1.20
CA VAL A 77 -13.38 -7.24 -2.10
C VAL A 77 -14.20 -6.10 -2.68
N CYS A 78 -14.62 -5.13 -1.86
CA CYS A 78 -15.39 -3.98 -2.31
C CYS A 78 -14.60 -3.07 -3.24
N ALA A 79 -13.28 -2.89 -3.02
CA ALA A 79 -12.44 -2.09 -3.90
C ALA A 79 -12.29 -2.74 -5.28
N ALA A 80 -12.02 -4.05 -5.34
CA ALA A 80 -11.97 -4.78 -6.61
C ALA A 80 -13.33 -4.74 -7.35
N ALA A 81 -14.45 -4.89 -6.63
CA ALA A 81 -15.78 -4.74 -7.20
C ALA A 81 -16.05 -3.30 -7.71
N ALA A 82 -15.57 -2.29 -6.99
CA ALA A 82 -15.65 -0.89 -7.40
C ALA A 82 -14.80 -0.61 -8.65
N ALA A 83 -13.61 -1.22 -8.78
CA ALA A 83 -12.80 -1.18 -9.99
C ALA A 83 -13.54 -1.79 -11.19
N ALA A 84 -14.14 -2.97 -11.01
CA ALA A 84 -14.96 -3.61 -12.04
C ALA A 84 -16.14 -2.72 -12.46
N TRP A 85 -16.84 -2.14 -11.48
CA TRP A 85 -17.94 -1.21 -11.74
C TRP A 85 -17.47 0.05 -12.48
N ALA A 86 -16.35 0.64 -12.08
CA ALA A 86 -15.77 1.79 -12.76
C ALA A 86 -15.39 1.43 -14.21
N GLY A 87 -14.76 0.27 -14.43
CA GLY A 87 -14.46 -0.26 -15.77
C GLY A 87 -15.72 -0.44 -16.62
N TRP A 88 -16.80 -0.99 -16.04
CA TRP A 88 -18.10 -1.10 -16.71
C TRP A 88 -18.66 0.27 -17.13
N ARG A 89 -18.55 1.27 -16.27
CA ARG A 89 -19.04 2.64 -16.53
C ARG A 89 -18.20 3.37 -17.58
N ILE A 90 -16.91 3.11 -17.63
CA ILE A 90 -15.97 3.68 -18.60
C ILE A 90 -16.13 3.05 -19.99
N GLY A 91 -16.32 1.72 -20.04
CA GLY A 91 -16.32 0.95 -21.27
C GLY A 91 -17.48 1.27 -22.22
N ARG A 92 -17.17 1.41 -23.51
CA ARG A 92 -18.13 1.59 -24.60
C ARG A 92 -18.38 0.26 -25.30
N GLY A 93 -19.65 -0.14 -25.41
CA GLY A 93 -20.04 -1.44 -25.97
C GLY A 93 -19.59 -2.64 -25.12
N GLY A 94 -19.84 -3.86 -25.61
CA GLY A 94 -19.50 -5.09 -24.88
C GLY A 94 -18.00 -5.29 -24.69
N TRP A 95 -17.23 -5.20 -25.78
CA TRP A 95 -15.78 -5.41 -25.75
C TRP A 95 -15.01 -4.31 -25.03
N GLY A 96 -15.44 -3.04 -25.15
CA GLY A 96 -14.83 -1.96 -24.38
C GLY A 96 -15.05 -2.12 -22.87
N ARG A 97 -16.24 -2.58 -22.44
CA ARG A 97 -16.49 -2.94 -21.04
C ARG A 97 -15.61 -4.11 -20.58
N PHE A 98 -15.52 -5.17 -21.37
CA PHE A 98 -14.61 -6.29 -21.10
C PHE A 98 -13.18 -5.79 -20.88
N ALA A 99 -12.62 -5.00 -21.80
CA ALA A 99 -11.26 -4.47 -21.70
C ALA A 99 -11.07 -3.58 -20.47
N ALA A 100 -11.97 -2.62 -20.23
CA ALA A 100 -11.88 -1.69 -19.11
C ALA A 100 -12.01 -2.38 -17.75
N ILE A 101 -12.94 -3.34 -17.59
CA ILE A 101 -13.10 -4.15 -16.38
C ILE A 101 -11.81 -4.92 -16.11
N THR A 102 -11.28 -5.59 -17.14
CA THR A 102 -10.06 -6.40 -17.03
C THR A 102 -8.88 -5.56 -16.59
N VAL A 103 -8.59 -4.45 -17.29
CA VAL A 103 -7.47 -3.57 -16.97
C VAL A 103 -7.61 -2.93 -15.58
N ALA A 104 -8.83 -2.58 -15.17
CA ALA A 104 -9.07 -1.98 -13.86
C ALA A 104 -8.84 -2.97 -12.70
N VAL A 105 -9.25 -4.23 -12.86
CA VAL A 105 -9.20 -5.25 -11.78
C VAL A 105 -7.92 -6.07 -11.81
N TRP A 106 -7.52 -6.53 -13.00
CA TRP A 106 -6.48 -7.54 -13.24
C TRP A 106 -5.24 -6.89 -13.86
N ASN A 107 -4.47 -6.18 -13.05
CA ASN A 107 -3.23 -5.52 -13.50
C ASN A 107 -2.04 -5.81 -12.56
N PRO A 108 -0.80 -5.82 -13.08
CA PRO A 108 0.40 -6.18 -12.30
C PRO A 108 0.62 -5.30 -11.09
N PHE A 109 0.32 -4.00 -11.19
CA PHE A 109 0.45 -3.08 -10.06
C PHE A 109 -0.26 -3.61 -8.81
N VAL A 110 -1.53 -3.97 -8.95
CA VAL A 110 -2.34 -4.49 -7.84
C VAL A 110 -1.79 -5.82 -7.34
N VAL A 111 -1.55 -6.78 -8.23
CA VAL A 111 -1.11 -8.13 -7.85
C VAL A 111 0.23 -8.10 -7.14
N GLU A 112 1.21 -7.38 -7.68
CA GLU A 112 2.53 -7.21 -7.07
C GLU A 112 2.45 -6.47 -5.73
N ARG A 113 1.56 -5.47 -5.59
CA ARG A 113 1.34 -4.78 -4.30
C ARG A 113 0.70 -5.69 -3.26
N LEU A 114 -0.29 -6.50 -3.64
CA LEU A 114 -0.90 -7.49 -2.76
C LEU A 114 0.15 -8.51 -2.31
N LEU A 115 0.95 -9.05 -3.23
CA LEU A 115 2.02 -9.99 -2.93
C LEU A 115 3.14 -9.35 -2.11
N GLN A 116 3.36 -8.04 -2.19
CA GLN A 116 4.28 -7.35 -1.28
C GLN A 116 3.71 -7.15 0.13
N GLY A 117 2.39 -7.31 0.30
CA GLY A 117 1.67 -7.02 1.55
C GLY A 117 1.15 -5.58 1.66
N GLN A 118 1.27 -4.78 0.59
CA GLN A 118 0.83 -3.39 0.51
C GLN A 118 -0.65 -3.30 0.12
N TRP A 119 -1.51 -3.98 0.88
CA TRP A 119 -2.93 -4.20 0.55
C TRP A 119 -3.72 -2.89 0.37
N SER A 120 -3.45 -1.88 1.19
CA SER A 120 -4.14 -0.58 1.13
C SER A 120 -3.75 0.24 -0.10
N VAL A 121 -2.53 0.06 -0.61
CA VAL A 121 -2.08 0.66 -1.88
C VAL A 121 -2.77 -0.03 -3.06
N ALA A 122 -2.93 -1.35 -3.01
CA ALA A 122 -3.71 -2.11 -3.99
C ALA A 122 -5.20 -1.71 -3.99
N VAL A 123 -5.79 -1.53 -2.80
CA VAL A 123 -7.15 -0.99 -2.64
C VAL A 123 -7.26 0.41 -3.26
N ALA A 124 -6.29 1.29 -2.99
CA ALA A 124 -6.28 2.63 -3.59
C ALA A 124 -6.22 2.56 -5.12
N ALA A 125 -5.39 1.67 -5.68
CA ALA A 125 -5.26 1.46 -7.12
C ALA A 125 -6.59 1.07 -7.78
N TRP A 126 -7.33 0.12 -7.17
CA TRP A 126 -8.65 -0.28 -7.64
C TRP A 126 -9.70 0.84 -7.52
N LEU A 127 -9.61 1.69 -6.49
CA LEU A 127 -10.57 2.76 -6.26
C LEU A 127 -10.31 4.02 -7.11
N LEU A 128 -9.09 4.22 -7.61
CA LEU A 128 -8.73 5.43 -8.39
C LEU A 128 -9.57 5.64 -9.66
N PRO A 129 -9.91 4.64 -10.49
CA PRO A 129 -10.84 4.82 -11.59
C PRO A 129 -12.19 5.41 -11.13
N LEU A 130 -12.71 4.99 -9.98
CA LEU A 130 -13.95 5.52 -9.40
C LEU A 130 -13.79 6.97 -8.92
N VAL A 131 -12.64 7.29 -8.29
CA VAL A 131 -12.30 8.67 -7.89
C VAL A 131 -12.21 9.58 -9.11
N ALA A 132 -11.51 9.14 -10.17
CA ALA A 132 -11.30 9.89 -11.40
C ALA A 132 -12.61 10.15 -12.16
N LEU A 133 -13.55 9.18 -12.15
CA LEU A 133 -14.90 9.35 -12.70
C LEU A 133 -15.72 10.39 -11.93
N GLY A 134 -15.39 10.68 -10.67
CA GLY A 134 -16.18 11.57 -9.81
C GLY A 134 -17.59 11.05 -9.54
N ALA A 135 -17.85 9.76 -9.73
CA ALA A 135 -19.18 9.17 -9.64
C ALA A 135 -19.70 9.07 -8.19
N ARG A 136 -20.91 8.52 -8.01
CA ARG A 136 -21.44 8.15 -6.69
C ARG A 136 -20.44 7.21 -5.99
N GLY A 137 -20.17 7.45 -4.71
CA GLY A 137 -19.14 6.73 -3.97
C GLY A 137 -17.72 7.30 -4.08
N SER A 138 -17.44 8.28 -4.96
CA SER A 138 -16.09 8.86 -5.12
C SER A 138 -15.50 9.49 -3.84
N ILE A 139 -16.35 10.01 -2.94
CA ILE A 139 -15.92 10.54 -1.63
C ILE A 139 -15.43 9.39 -0.75
N ALA A 140 -16.21 8.31 -0.63
CA ALA A 140 -15.82 7.13 0.14
C ALA A 140 -14.57 6.47 -0.48
N ALA A 141 -14.51 6.37 -1.81
CA ALA A 141 -13.34 5.86 -2.51
C ALA A 141 -12.07 6.68 -2.22
N GLN A 142 -12.16 8.02 -2.29
CA GLN A 142 -11.04 8.90 -1.96
C GLN A 142 -10.63 8.79 -0.47
N TRP A 143 -11.59 8.65 0.44
CA TRP A 143 -11.33 8.43 1.86
C TRP A 143 -10.58 7.12 2.09
N VAL A 144 -11.05 6.02 1.50
CA VAL A 144 -10.39 4.71 1.60
C VAL A 144 -9.01 4.72 0.92
N CYS A 145 -8.85 5.40 -0.22
CA CYS A 145 -7.52 5.58 -0.82
C CYS A 145 -6.54 6.24 0.16
N SER A 146 -7.02 7.09 1.07
CA SER A 146 -6.17 7.82 2.01
C SER A 146 -5.70 7.04 3.24
N LEU A 147 -5.96 5.73 3.31
CA LEU A 147 -5.39 4.86 4.34
C LEU A 147 -3.85 4.88 4.33
N THR A 148 -3.22 5.20 3.20
CA THR A 148 -1.76 5.40 3.09
C THR A 148 -1.42 6.72 2.41
N PRO A 149 -0.23 7.30 2.66
CA PRO A 149 0.21 8.53 2.00
C PRO A 149 0.16 8.43 0.47
N THR A 150 0.61 7.32 -0.11
CA THR A 150 0.61 7.13 -1.57
C THR A 150 -0.78 7.15 -2.16
N GLY A 151 -1.73 6.41 -1.57
CA GLY A 151 -3.12 6.41 -2.02
C GLY A 151 -3.80 7.76 -1.80
N ALA A 152 -3.51 8.45 -0.68
CA ALA A 152 -4.03 9.79 -0.38
C ALA A 152 -3.60 10.81 -1.44
N ILE A 153 -2.31 10.85 -1.78
CA ILE A 153 -1.76 11.74 -2.82
C ILE A 153 -2.36 11.40 -4.18
N ALA A 154 -2.41 10.12 -4.56
CA ALA A 154 -2.96 9.71 -5.84
C ALA A 154 -4.44 10.10 -5.98
N ALA A 155 -5.25 9.89 -4.93
CA ALA A 155 -6.65 10.27 -4.93
C ALA A 155 -6.82 11.80 -4.94
N ALA A 156 -5.97 12.54 -4.20
CA ALA A 156 -5.98 14.00 -4.22
C ALA A 156 -5.69 14.56 -5.62
N LEU A 157 -4.70 14.00 -6.32
CA LEU A 157 -4.33 14.41 -7.68
C LEU A 157 -5.42 14.11 -8.73
N HIS A 158 -6.25 13.09 -8.50
CA HIS A 158 -7.40 12.75 -9.36
C HIS A 158 -8.69 13.47 -8.96
N SER A 159 -8.83 13.86 -7.69
CA SER A 159 -9.98 14.59 -7.17
C SER A 159 -9.93 16.07 -7.52
N ARG A 160 -11.09 16.75 -7.47
CA ARG A 160 -11.18 18.22 -7.53
C ARG A 160 -11.50 18.83 -6.16
N ARG A 161 -11.56 18.01 -5.11
CA ARG A 161 -12.01 18.39 -3.76
C ARG A 161 -10.81 18.71 -2.87
N TRP A 162 -10.13 19.82 -3.12
CA TRP A 162 -8.86 20.16 -2.45
C TRP A 162 -8.96 20.17 -0.91
N LEU A 163 -10.05 20.72 -0.34
CA LEU A 163 -10.24 20.73 1.11
C LEU A 163 -10.36 19.31 1.67
N PHE A 164 -11.16 18.46 1.02
CA PHE A 164 -11.30 17.06 1.42
C PHE A 164 -9.98 16.30 1.27
N SER A 165 -9.23 16.54 0.19
CA SER A 165 -7.88 16.00 0.01
C SER A 165 -6.94 16.42 1.14
N ALA A 166 -6.96 17.68 1.56
CA ALA A 166 -6.15 18.18 2.65
C ALA A 166 -6.50 17.49 3.98
N LEU A 167 -7.81 17.36 4.29
CA LEU A 167 -8.28 16.63 5.48
C LEU A 167 -7.83 15.17 5.48
N THR A 168 -7.93 14.50 4.33
CA THR A 168 -7.49 13.09 4.20
C THR A 168 -5.98 12.90 4.28
N CYS A 169 -5.19 13.93 3.95
CA CYS A 169 -3.73 13.88 4.04
C CYS A 169 -3.18 14.37 5.39
N ALA A 170 -3.98 15.10 6.17
CA ALA A 170 -3.53 15.76 7.39
C ALA A 170 -2.84 14.82 8.40
N PRO A 171 -3.35 13.58 8.67
CA PRO A 171 -2.74 12.72 9.70
C PRO A 171 -1.26 12.42 9.46
N TRP A 172 -0.89 12.00 8.25
CA TRP A 172 0.49 11.63 7.95
C TRP A 172 1.36 12.83 7.59
N VAL A 173 0.80 13.90 7.00
CA VAL A 173 1.55 15.13 6.67
C VAL A 173 1.98 15.83 7.95
N VAL A 174 1.07 16.03 8.89
CA VAL A 174 1.36 16.73 10.15
C VAL A 174 2.31 15.90 11.01
N ALA A 175 2.05 14.59 11.15
CA ALA A 175 2.97 13.69 11.85
C ALA A 175 4.38 13.71 11.22
N GLY A 176 4.47 13.62 9.89
CA GLY A 176 5.75 13.68 9.17
C GLY A 176 6.47 15.01 9.30
N ALA A 177 5.75 16.14 9.29
CA ALA A 177 6.32 17.47 9.47
C ALA A 177 6.88 17.65 10.91
N ILE A 178 6.15 17.19 11.93
CA ILE A 178 6.62 17.22 13.32
C ILE A 178 7.86 16.34 13.48
N ALA A 179 7.84 15.13 12.93
CA ALA A 179 9.00 14.25 12.94
C ALA A 179 10.21 14.92 12.27
N ALA A 180 10.03 15.54 11.10
CA ALA A 180 11.11 16.24 10.40
C ALA A 180 11.71 17.41 11.22
N VAL A 181 10.89 18.19 11.92
CA VAL A 181 11.35 19.28 12.80
C VAL A 181 12.09 18.74 14.03
N GLY A 182 11.67 17.60 14.56
CA GLY A 182 12.29 16.93 15.71
C GLY A 182 13.58 16.15 15.39
N GLY A 183 14.14 16.27 14.18
CA GLY A 183 15.31 15.49 13.75
C GLY A 183 15.00 14.05 13.31
N GLY A 184 13.72 13.73 13.10
CA GLY A 184 13.25 12.45 12.58
C GLY A 184 13.57 12.25 11.10
N HIS A 185 13.86 11.01 10.73
CA HIS A 185 14.41 10.66 9.42
C HIS A 185 13.30 10.35 8.40
N GLY A 186 13.02 11.31 7.51
CA GLY A 186 12.15 11.13 6.33
C GLY A 186 12.94 10.91 5.02
N THR A 187 14.22 10.59 5.13
CA THR A 187 15.18 10.42 4.03
C THR A 187 15.63 8.96 3.91
N SER A 188 16.33 8.61 2.84
CA SER A 188 16.89 7.26 2.67
C SER A 188 18.25 7.33 1.96
N SER A 189 19.09 6.32 2.17
CA SER A 189 20.42 6.26 1.55
C SER A 189 20.34 6.08 0.02
N ALA A 190 21.39 6.47 -0.71
CA ALA A 190 21.48 6.22 -2.15
C ALA A 190 21.45 4.72 -2.48
N GLN A 191 22.08 3.90 -1.62
CA GLN A 191 22.07 2.45 -1.77
C GLN A 191 20.65 1.89 -1.60
N ALA A 192 19.88 2.41 -0.64
CA ALA A 192 18.48 2.06 -0.52
C ALA A 192 17.68 2.45 -1.77
N ALA A 193 17.84 3.69 -2.25
CA ALA A 193 17.18 4.15 -3.47
C ALA A 193 17.46 3.24 -4.68
N ALA A 194 18.70 2.77 -4.84
CA ALA A 194 19.07 1.82 -5.89
C ALA A 194 18.42 0.43 -5.70
N MET A 195 18.37 -0.09 -4.47
CA MET A 195 17.76 -1.39 -4.16
C MET A 195 16.23 -1.39 -4.32
N PHE A 196 15.58 -0.24 -4.16
CA PHE A 196 14.13 -0.06 -4.34
C PHE A 196 13.75 0.46 -5.74
N ALA A 197 14.72 0.68 -6.62
CA ALA A 197 14.48 1.12 -7.98
C ALA A 197 13.63 0.10 -8.75
N PRO A 198 12.91 0.53 -9.81
CA PRO A 198 12.10 -0.37 -10.61
C PRO A 198 12.94 -1.51 -11.20
N ARG A 199 12.43 -2.73 -11.06
CA ARG A 199 13.13 -3.95 -11.45
C ARG A 199 12.84 -4.31 -12.91
N ALA A 200 13.84 -4.88 -13.58
CA ALA A 200 13.66 -5.51 -14.88
C ALA A 200 12.87 -6.82 -14.78
N GLU A 201 12.01 -7.07 -15.77
CA GLU A 201 11.31 -8.34 -15.93
C GLU A 201 11.78 -9.09 -17.19
N ALA A 202 11.65 -10.42 -17.14
CA ALA A 202 12.13 -11.30 -18.21
C ALA A 202 11.52 -10.92 -19.56
N GLY A 203 12.37 -10.86 -20.60
CA GLY A 203 11.97 -10.57 -21.97
C GLY A 203 11.63 -9.11 -22.29
N VAL A 204 11.50 -8.23 -21.31
CA VAL A 204 11.06 -6.83 -21.55
C VAL A 204 11.90 -5.74 -20.85
N GLY A 205 12.79 -6.13 -19.94
CA GLY A 205 13.62 -5.18 -19.18
C GLY A 205 12.79 -4.30 -18.23
N THR A 206 13.40 -3.26 -17.65
CA THR A 206 12.71 -2.37 -16.70
C THR A 206 11.66 -1.50 -17.39
N LEU A 207 11.97 -0.96 -18.56
CA LEU A 207 11.02 -0.10 -19.28
C LEU A 207 9.73 -0.87 -19.61
N GLY A 208 9.85 -2.08 -20.17
CA GLY A 208 8.68 -2.88 -20.49
C GLY A 208 7.90 -3.36 -19.26
N ALA A 209 8.58 -3.64 -18.14
CA ALA A 209 7.94 -3.91 -16.86
C ALA A 209 7.04 -2.73 -16.43
N LEU A 210 7.59 -1.50 -16.47
CA LEU A 210 6.85 -0.27 -16.15
C LEU A 210 5.65 -0.04 -17.08
N LEU A 211 5.81 -0.28 -18.40
CA LEU A 211 4.71 -0.17 -19.37
C LEU A 211 3.56 -1.16 -19.08
N GLY A 212 3.87 -2.32 -18.52
CA GLY A 212 2.88 -3.28 -18.04
C GLY A 212 2.27 -2.94 -16.67
N LEU A 213 2.65 -1.83 -16.04
CA LEU A 213 2.35 -1.47 -14.64
C LEU A 213 3.02 -2.36 -13.58
N GLY A 214 4.04 -3.13 -13.95
CA GLY A 214 4.84 -3.97 -13.05
C GLY A 214 6.14 -3.29 -12.60
N GLY A 215 7.19 -4.09 -12.42
CA GLY A 215 8.52 -3.60 -12.05
C GLY A 215 8.72 -3.41 -10.54
N ILE A 216 7.99 -4.15 -9.69
CA ILE A 216 8.29 -4.16 -8.25
C ILE A 216 9.73 -4.56 -7.95
N TRP A 217 10.37 -3.83 -7.05
CA TRP A 217 11.75 -4.08 -6.61
C TRP A 217 11.96 -5.50 -6.04
N ASN A 218 10.97 -6.02 -5.31
CA ASN A 218 11.04 -7.33 -4.69
C ASN A 218 10.70 -8.46 -5.68
N ALA A 219 11.71 -9.22 -6.08
CA ALA A 219 11.57 -10.36 -7.00
C ALA A 219 10.47 -11.36 -6.57
N HIS A 220 10.35 -11.60 -5.27
CA HIS A 220 9.41 -12.58 -4.74
C HIS A 220 7.96 -12.10 -4.79
N ALA A 221 7.72 -10.81 -5.10
CA ALA A 221 6.38 -10.27 -5.33
C ALA A 221 5.94 -10.32 -6.79
N VAL A 222 6.82 -10.76 -7.70
CA VAL A 222 6.50 -10.91 -9.13
C VAL A 222 5.88 -12.30 -9.35
N PRO A 223 4.70 -12.40 -9.99
CA PRO A 223 4.11 -13.68 -10.39
C PRO A 223 5.04 -14.51 -11.29
N ALA A 224 4.96 -15.83 -11.21
CA ALA A 224 5.85 -16.75 -11.92
C ALA A 224 5.68 -16.65 -13.46
N SER A 225 4.45 -16.40 -13.94
CA SER A 225 4.20 -16.18 -15.37
C SER A 225 5.00 -14.98 -15.90
N ARG A 226 5.02 -13.88 -15.16
CA ARG A 226 5.76 -12.66 -15.52
C ARG A 226 7.26 -12.88 -15.48
N ALA A 227 7.75 -13.59 -14.45
CA ALA A 227 9.15 -14.02 -14.38
C ALA A 227 9.55 -14.94 -15.56
N SER A 228 8.58 -15.59 -16.19
CA SER A 228 8.77 -16.46 -17.37
C SER A 228 8.56 -15.74 -18.72
N GLY A 229 8.44 -14.41 -18.73
CA GLY A 229 8.36 -13.60 -19.95
C GLY A 229 6.96 -13.08 -20.31
N PHE A 230 5.93 -13.36 -19.51
CA PHE A 230 4.56 -12.92 -19.81
C PHE A 230 4.38 -11.39 -19.63
N ALA A 231 5.38 -10.71 -19.06
CA ALA A 231 5.48 -9.26 -19.05
C ALA A 231 5.40 -8.63 -20.47
N LEU A 232 5.76 -9.40 -21.52
CA LEU A 232 5.59 -9.00 -22.93
C LEU A 232 4.14 -8.59 -23.25
N PHE A 233 3.15 -9.29 -22.70
CA PHE A 233 1.75 -8.94 -22.93
C PHE A 233 1.38 -7.58 -22.31
N GLY A 234 2.08 -7.14 -21.25
CA GLY A 234 1.94 -5.78 -20.72
C GLY A 234 2.43 -4.71 -21.70
N VAL A 235 3.53 -4.97 -22.41
CA VAL A 235 4.05 -4.08 -23.46
C VAL A 235 3.09 -4.04 -24.65
N LEU A 236 2.58 -5.19 -25.09
CA LEU A 236 1.58 -5.28 -26.16
C LEU A 236 0.27 -4.59 -25.78
N LEU A 237 -0.18 -4.75 -24.53
CA LEU A 237 -1.32 -4.02 -23.98
C LEU A 237 -1.08 -2.51 -24.10
N PHE A 238 0.04 -1.99 -23.60
CA PHE A 238 0.36 -0.57 -23.66
C PHE A 238 0.30 -0.03 -25.10
N ALA A 239 0.91 -0.75 -26.06
CA ALA A 239 0.89 -0.37 -27.47
C ALA A 239 -0.54 -0.26 -28.02
N VAL A 240 -1.43 -1.20 -27.66
CA VAL A 240 -2.84 -1.15 -28.05
C VAL A 240 -3.59 -0.01 -27.36
N LEU A 241 -3.32 0.26 -26.07
CA LEU A 241 -3.92 1.38 -25.33
C LEU A 241 -3.56 2.74 -25.94
N CYS A 242 -2.32 2.89 -26.44
CA CYS A 242 -1.89 4.09 -27.15
C CYS A 242 -2.79 4.41 -28.36
N LEU A 243 -3.45 3.43 -29.00
CA LEU A 243 -4.38 3.69 -30.11
C LEU A 243 -5.64 4.48 -29.68
N ALA A 244 -5.96 4.49 -28.39
CA ALA A 244 -7.11 5.21 -27.84
C ALA A 244 -6.72 6.50 -27.10
N TRP A 245 -5.46 6.96 -27.17
CA TRP A 245 -4.97 8.11 -26.39
C TRP A 245 -5.82 9.37 -26.53
N ARG A 246 -6.35 9.65 -27.73
CA ARG A 246 -7.22 10.81 -28.01
C ARG A 246 -8.55 10.77 -27.25
N HIS A 247 -8.99 9.60 -26.81
CA HIS A 247 -10.22 9.42 -26.02
C HIS A 247 -9.98 9.51 -24.51
N VAL A 248 -8.72 9.59 -24.08
CA VAL A 248 -8.36 9.75 -22.68
C VAL A 248 -8.32 11.24 -22.35
N PRO A 249 -9.01 11.70 -21.29
CA PRO A 249 -8.92 13.10 -20.86
C PRO A 249 -7.47 13.52 -20.62
N ARG A 250 -7.08 14.71 -21.10
CA ARG A 250 -5.70 15.25 -21.00
C ARG A 250 -5.14 15.21 -19.58
N ARG A 251 -5.99 15.47 -18.58
CA ARG A 251 -5.61 15.38 -17.16
C ARG A 251 -5.13 13.98 -16.77
N LEU A 252 -5.82 12.92 -17.22
CA LEU A 252 -5.41 11.55 -16.90
C LEU A 252 -4.11 11.18 -17.63
N LEU A 253 -3.91 11.65 -18.86
CA LEU A 253 -2.65 11.49 -19.58
C LEU A 253 -1.49 12.22 -18.87
N ALA A 254 -1.72 13.43 -18.36
CA ALA A 254 -0.71 14.18 -17.61
C ALA A 254 -0.33 13.47 -16.30
N LEU A 255 -1.31 12.94 -15.56
CA LEU A 255 -1.06 12.17 -14.34
C LEU A 255 -0.35 10.83 -14.62
N ALA A 256 -0.74 10.13 -15.70
CA ALA A 256 -0.03 8.94 -16.14
C ALA A 256 1.43 9.28 -16.51
N GLY A 257 1.65 10.34 -17.28
CA GLY A 257 2.97 10.83 -17.65
C GLY A 257 3.82 11.19 -16.43
N LEU A 258 3.23 11.85 -15.42
CA LEU A 258 3.91 12.13 -14.15
C LEU A 258 4.32 10.85 -13.41
N GLY A 259 3.43 9.85 -13.33
CA GLY A 259 3.75 8.56 -12.72
C GLY A 259 4.91 7.86 -13.41
N PHE A 260 4.89 7.81 -14.75
CA PHE A 260 5.99 7.25 -15.55
C PHE A 260 7.29 8.04 -15.40
N ALA A 261 7.23 9.37 -15.44
CA ALA A 261 8.41 10.23 -15.30
C ALA A 261 9.10 10.01 -13.95
N LEU A 262 8.34 9.90 -12.86
CA LEU A 262 8.90 9.66 -11.54
C LEU A 262 9.48 8.25 -11.40
N ALA A 263 8.83 7.23 -11.97
CA ALA A 263 9.37 5.86 -11.98
C ALA A 263 10.68 5.78 -12.80
N LEU A 264 10.73 6.43 -13.97
CA LEU A 264 11.93 6.48 -14.81
C LEU A 264 13.05 7.31 -14.16
N ALA A 265 12.72 8.44 -13.53
CA ALA A 265 13.69 9.25 -12.79
C ALA A 265 14.29 8.48 -11.60
N SER A 266 13.49 7.66 -10.91
CA SER A 266 13.99 6.74 -9.88
C SER A 266 14.91 5.68 -10.47
N TRP A 267 14.52 5.04 -11.57
CA TRP A 267 15.35 4.05 -12.25
C TRP A 267 16.69 4.62 -12.74
N ALA A 268 16.68 5.85 -13.26
CA ALA A 268 17.88 6.56 -13.70
C ALA A 268 18.74 7.12 -12.54
N GLY A 269 18.29 6.98 -11.28
CA GLY A 269 18.97 7.50 -10.09
C GLY A 269 18.83 9.01 -9.87
N TRP A 270 18.03 9.72 -10.68
CA TRP A 270 17.87 11.18 -10.62
C TRP A 270 17.15 11.67 -9.36
N LEU A 271 16.36 10.82 -8.71
CA LEU A 271 15.68 11.17 -7.46
C LEU A 271 16.57 11.03 -6.22
N THR A 272 17.77 10.45 -6.36
CA THR A 272 18.68 10.15 -5.23
C THR A 272 18.98 11.37 -4.35
N PRO A 273 19.33 12.56 -4.90
CA PRO A 273 19.61 13.73 -4.05
C PRO A 273 18.40 14.16 -3.21
N ILE A 274 17.19 14.07 -3.78
CA ILE A 274 15.94 14.41 -3.08
C ILE A 274 15.67 13.39 -1.97
N ILE A 275 15.83 12.10 -2.27
CA ILE A 275 15.62 11.00 -1.32
C ILE A 275 16.57 11.12 -0.12
N GLN A 276 17.81 11.55 -0.34
CA GLN A 276 18.83 11.66 0.72
C GLN A 276 18.71 12.93 1.58
N HIS A 277 18.34 14.07 0.99
CA HIS A 277 18.51 15.37 1.65
C HIS A 277 17.20 16.10 1.95
N VAL A 278 16.11 15.80 1.24
CA VAL A 278 14.84 16.52 1.43
C VAL A 278 13.98 15.74 2.43
N PRO A 279 13.54 16.34 3.55
CA PRO A 279 12.60 15.70 4.44
C PRO A 279 11.33 15.24 3.71
N GLY A 280 10.97 13.97 3.86
CA GLY A 280 9.87 13.33 3.12
C GLY A 280 10.25 12.81 1.74
N GLY A 281 11.48 13.04 1.27
CA GLY A 281 12.02 12.53 0.02
C GLY A 281 12.05 11.00 -0.06
N GLY A 282 12.12 10.30 1.09
CA GLY A 282 11.99 8.85 1.18
C GLY A 282 10.67 8.31 0.60
N LEU A 283 9.62 9.14 0.48
CA LEU A 283 8.38 8.76 -0.19
C LEU A 283 8.59 8.42 -1.68
N LEU A 284 9.64 8.98 -2.30
CA LEU A 284 10.02 8.75 -3.70
C LEU A 284 11.00 7.59 -3.89
N ARG A 285 11.42 6.91 -2.80
CA ARG A 285 12.40 5.83 -2.83
C ARG A 285 11.99 4.68 -3.76
N ASP A 286 10.73 4.26 -3.68
CA ASP A 286 10.11 3.19 -4.48
C ASP A 286 9.12 3.76 -5.51
N ALA A 287 9.60 4.68 -6.36
CA ALA A 287 8.75 5.51 -7.21
C ALA A 287 7.93 4.75 -8.27
N HIS A 288 8.21 3.47 -8.56
CA HIS A 288 7.30 2.64 -9.38
C HIS A 288 5.90 2.55 -8.77
N LYS A 289 5.73 2.74 -7.46
CA LYS A 289 4.39 2.85 -6.85
C LYS A 289 3.58 4.03 -7.40
N LEU A 290 4.22 5.04 -7.98
CA LEU A 290 3.56 6.20 -8.57
C LEU A 290 2.95 5.90 -9.95
N LEU A 291 3.22 4.72 -10.53
CA LEU A 291 2.46 4.19 -11.67
C LEU A 291 0.96 4.01 -11.35
N ILE A 292 0.59 4.02 -10.06
CA ILE A 292 -0.82 4.10 -9.62
C ILE A 292 -1.58 5.24 -10.32
N LEU A 293 -0.89 6.34 -10.67
CA LEU A 293 -1.46 7.49 -11.37
C LEU A 293 -1.89 7.19 -12.81
N ALA A 294 -1.34 6.15 -13.43
CA ALA A 294 -1.66 5.75 -14.80
C ALA A 294 -2.93 4.89 -14.88
N ILE A 295 -3.36 4.26 -13.79
CA ILE A 295 -4.44 3.26 -13.79
C ILE A 295 -5.77 3.82 -14.36
N PRO A 296 -6.23 5.03 -13.98
CA PRO A 296 -7.44 5.60 -14.58
C PRO A 296 -7.30 5.87 -16.08
N ALA A 297 -6.11 6.28 -16.55
CA ALA A 297 -5.85 6.50 -17.97
C ALA A 297 -5.88 5.17 -18.75
N TYR A 298 -5.29 4.11 -18.19
CA TYR A 298 -5.28 2.76 -18.77
C TYR A 298 -6.69 2.19 -18.91
N ALA A 299 -7.48 2.23 -17.84
CA ALA A 299 -8.88 1.78 -17.88
C ALA A 299 -9.71 2.60 -18.88
N THR A 300 -9.48 3.92 -18.96
CA THR A 300 -10.15 4.81 -19.92
C THR A 300 -9.77 4.49 -21.36
N ALA A 301 -8.48 4.31 -21.65
CA ALA A 301 -8.01 3.93 -22.98
C ALA A 301 -8.63 2.58 -23.40
N ALA A 302 -8.55 1.57 -22.52
CA ALA A 302 -9.10 0.24 -22.77
C ALA A 302 -10.60 0.28 -23.10
N GLY A 303 -11.36 1.05 -22.32
CA GLY A 303 -12.81 1.18 -22.49
C GLY A 303 -13.26 1.89 -23.75
N ASN A 304 -12.37 2.65 -24.40
CA ASN A 304 -12.66 3.40 -25.61
C ASN A 304 -12.14 2.72 -26.88
N LEU A 305 -11.49 1.55 -26.77
CA LEU A 305 -11.09 0.78 -27.93
C LEU A 305 -12.30 0.11 -28.61
N PRO A 306 -12.36 0.08 -29.96
CA PRO A 306 -13.40 -0.62 -30.68
C PRO A 306 -13.03 -2.08 -30.98
N GLY A 307 -14.06 -2.95 -31.07
CA GLY A 307 -13.99 -4.28 -31.70
C GLY A 307 -12.80 -5.13 -31.27
N LEU A 308 -11.99 -5.55 -32.26
CA LEU A 308 -10.81 -6.40 -32.06
C LEU A 308 -9.76 -5.75 -31.13
N ARG A 309 -9.59 -4.43 -31.17
CA ARG A 309 -8.57 -3.77 -30.33
C ARG A 309 -8.91 -3.87 -28.85
N ALA A 310 -10.20 -3.78 -28.50
CA ALA A 310 -10.65 -3.99 -27.13
C ALA A 310 -10.53 -5.46 -26.69
N GLN A 311 -10.81 -6.40 -27.60
CA GLN A 311 -10.56 -7.82 -27.35
C GLN A 311 -9.09 -8.08 -27.03
N LEU A 312 -8.18 -7.60 -27.90
CA LEU A 312 -6.74 -7.71 -27.70
C LEU A 312 -6.28 -7.07 -26.39
N ALA A 313 -6.78 -5.88 -26.06
CA ALA A 313 -6.44 -5.21 -24.80
C ALA A 313 -6.87 -6.04 -23.58
N GLY A 314 -8.10 -6.56 -23.55
CA GLY A 314 -8.54 -7.42 -22.46
C GLY A 314 -7.77 -8.74 -22.39
N SER A 315 -7.51 -9.39 -23.55
CA SER A 315 -6.73 -10.62 -23.63
C SER A 315 -5.28 -10.43 -23.16
N PHE A 316 -4.60 -9.37 -23.59
CA PHE A 316 -3.24 -9.07 -23.13
C PHE A 316 -3.20 -8.73 -21.64
N ALA A 317 -4.22 -8.06 -21.11
CA ALA A 317 -4.33 -7.80 -19.67
C ALA A 317 -4.47 -9.10 -18.85
N LEU A 318 -5.23 -10.08 -19.34
CA LEU A 318 -5.33 -11.41 -18.70
C LEU A 318 -4.01 -12.17 -18.80
N LEU A 319 -3.46 -12.24 -20.02
CA LEU A 319 -2.26 -13.03 -20.31
C LEU A 319 -1.04 -12.54 -19.52
N GLN A 320 -0.86 -11.24 -19.28
CA GLN A 320 0.29 -10.77 -18.50
C GLN A 320 0.30 -11.21 -17.02
N LEU A 321 -0.75 -11.88 -16.55
CA LEU A 321 -0.98 -12.27 -15.16
C LEU A 321 -1.76 -13.60 -15.06
N LEU A 322 -1.46 -14.56 -15.94
CA LEU A 322 -2.24 -15.80 -16.07
C LEU A 322 -2.35 -16.59 -14.75
N ASP A 323 -1.31 -16.55 -13.93
CA ASP A 323 -1.17 -17.26 -12.65
C ASP A 323 -1.56 -16.41 -11.43
N ALA A 324 -2.11 -15.20 -11.61
CA ALA A 324 -2.40 -14.29 -10.49
C ALA A 324 -3.25 -14.92 -9.36
N PRO A 325 -4.34 -15.67 -9.62
CA PRO A 325 -5.12 -16.28 -8.54
C PRO A 325 -4.30 -17.29 -7.73
N PHE A 326 -3.40 -18.04 -8.38
CA PHE A 326 -2.54 -18.99 -7.71
C PHE A 326 -1.44 -18.29 -6.92
N ALA A 327 -0.79 -17.28 -7.50
CA ALA A 327 0.22 -16.49 -6.80
C ALA A 327 -0.35 -15.83 -5.52
N LEU A 328 -1.57 -15.31 -5.60
CA LEU A 328 -2.26 -14.66 -4.49
C LEU A 328 -2.66 -15.62 -3.36
N SER A 329 -2.57 -16.94 -3.54
CA SER A 329 -2.76 -17.93 -2.46
C SER A 329 -1.86 -17.68 -1.25
N ALA A 330 -0.70 -17.06 -1.43
CA ALA A 330 0.20 -16.68 -0.34
C ALA A 330 -0.43 -15.73 0.69
N LEU A 331 -1.53 -15.07 0.33
CA LEU A 331 -2.28 -14.13 1.17
C LEU A 331 -3.41 -14.79 1.96
N THR A 332 -3.58 -16.12 1.87
CA THR A 332 -4.58 -16.81 2.68
C THR A 332 -4.33 -16.55 4.17
N PRO A 333 -5.38 -16.19 4.93
CA PRO A 333 -5.29 -15.99 6.36
C PRO A 333 -4.72 -17.22 7.07
N VAL A 334 -4.06 -16.97 8.19
CA VAL A 334 -3.47 -17.99 9.06
C VAL A 334 -4.04 -17.84 10.48
N PRO A 335 -4.01 -18.89 11.31
CA PRO A 335 -4.32 -18.78 12.73
C PRO A 335 -3.37 -17.82 13.43
N ALA A 336 -3.86 -16.86 14.21
CA ALA A 336 -3.05 -15.92 14.97
C ALA A 336 -2.12 -16.63 15.97
N SER A 337 -2.57 -17.77 16.52
CA SER A 337 -1.77 -18.65 17.38
C SER A 337 -0.54 -19.27 16.71
N SER A 338 -0.47 -19.27 15.37
CA SER A 338 0.70 -19.74 14.61
C SER A 338 1.77 -18.66 14.39
N LEU A 339 1.46 -17.41 14.76
CA LEU A 339 2.36 -16.27 14.58
C LEU A 339 3.24 -16.06 15.83
N PRO A 340 4.49 -15.56 15.67
CA PRO A 340 5.41 -15.30 16.78
C PRO A 340 5.05 -14.01 17.53
N ILE A 341 3.83 -13.95 18.07
CA ILE A 341 3.31 -12.82 18.83
C ILE A 341 3.89 -12.88 20.25
N PRO A 342 4.66 -11.87 20.69
CA PRO A 342 5.20 -11.86 22.05
C PRO A 342 4.09 -11.54 23.07
N HIS A 343 4.12 -12.24 24.20
CA HIS A 343 3.26 -11.97 25.35
C HIS A 343 4.05 -11.19 26.40
N VAL A 344 3.74 -9.91 26.57
CA VAL A 344 4.39 -9.00 27.51
C VAL A 344 3.31 -8.21 28.23
N ASP A 345 3.37 -8.12 29.56
CA ASP A 345 2.57 -7.15 30.31
C ASP A 345 3.27 -5.80 30.25
N ASP A 346 2.87 -4.96 29.28
CA ASP A 346 3.47 -3.64 29.05
C ASP A 346 2.86 -2.52 29.91
N GLN A 347 1.70 -2.75 30.53
CA GLN A 347 0.97 -1.77 31.34
C GLN A 347 0.77 -0.40 30.66
N GLY A 348 0.71 -0.37 29.32
CA GLY A 348 0.60 0.84 28.50
C GLY A 348 1.93 1.57 28.24
N SER A 349 3.05 1.04 28.70
CA SER A 349 4.39 1.60 28.52
C SER A 349 5.01 1.24 27.17
N ASP A 350 6.07 1.95 26.78
CA ASP A 350 6.91 1.47 25.67
C ASP A 350 7.66 0.19 26.08
N VAL A 351 7.65 -0.80 25.20
CA VAL A 351 8.43 -2.03 25.32
C VAL A 351 9.65 -1.97 24.41
N PHE A 352 10.82 -2.27 24.96
CA PHE A 352 12.05 -2.43 24.19
C PHE A 352 12.46 -3.90 24.16
N PHE A 353 12.56 -4.46 22.96
CA PHE A 353 13.10 -5.80 22.75
C PHE A 353 14.56 -5.71 22.32
N VAL A 354 15.44 -6.26 23.14
CA VAL A 354 16.89 -6.32 22.85
C VAL A 354 17.12 -7.20 21.63
N ASP A 355 17.85 -6.68 20.64
CA ASP A 355 18.24 -7.38 19.40
C ASP A 355 17.09 -7.96 18.56
N ARG A 356 15.84 -7.55 18.81
CA ARG A 356 14.69 -8.08 18.04
C ARG A 356 14.63 -7.44 16.65
N PRO A 357 14.59 -8.24 15.57
CA PRO A 357 14.54 -7.73 14.21
C PRO A 357 13.15 -7.18 13.84
N ALA A 358 13.11 -6.22 12.90
CA ALA A 358 11.85 -5.67 12.37
C ALA A 358 11.06 -6.66 11.48
N LEU A 359 11.73 -7.71 10.97
CA LEU A 359 11.15 -8.78 10.19
C LEU A 359 11.35 -10.11 10.91
N THR A 360 10.33 -10.96 10.88
CA THR A 360 10.37 -12.32 11.41
C THR A 360 9.81 -13.31 10.38
N ARG A 361 9.72 -14.58 10.74
CA ARG A 361 9.19 -15.64 9.88
C ARG A 361 8.06 -16.37 10.56
N ARG A 362 7.06 -16.75 9.75
CA ARG A 362 6.06 -17.74 10.13
C ARG A 362 6.70 -19.13 10.20
N ALA A 363 5.98 -20.09 10.78
CA ALA A 363 6.41 -21.49 10.84
C ALA A 363 6.66 -22.11 9.45
N ASP A 364 5.94 -21.67 8.41
CA ASP A 364 6.12 -22.11 7.03
C ASP A 364 7.25 -21.39 6.28
N GLY A 365 8.02 -20.55 6.98
CA GLY A 365 9.16 -19.83 6.43
C GLY A 365 8.82 -18.52 5.72
N ALA A 366 7.53 -18.16 5.58
CA ALA A 366 7.15 -16.89 4.98
C ALA A 366 7.60 -15.71 5.86
N ILE A 367 8.20 -14.70 5.23
CA ILE A 367 8.65 -13.47 5.89
C ILE A 367 7.43 -12.60 6.20
N ILE A 368 7.38 -12.07 7.42
CA ILE A 368 6.37 -11.10 7.89
C ILE A 368 7.06 -9.98 8.67
N VAL A 369 6.41 -8.82 8.74
CA VAL A 369 6.80 -7.79 9.73
C VAL A 369 6.56 -8.30 11.17
N ASP A 370 7.36 -7.83 12.11
CA ASP A 370 7.22 -8.20 13.53
C ASP A 370 5.81 -7.89 14.05
N PRO A 371 5.14 -8.84 14.74
CA PRO A 371 3.83 -8.59 15.32
C PRO A 371 3.76 -7.57 16.45
N ALA A 372 4.85 -7.39 17.19
CA ALA A 372 4.86 -6.61 18.41
C ALA A 372 4.30 -5.17 18.25
N PRO A 373 4.73 -4.38 17.23
CA PRO A 373 4.27 -2.98 17.09
C PRO A 373 2.79 -2.84 16.70
N LYS A 374 2.11 -3.94 16.33
CA LYS A 374 0.69 -3.95 16.01
C LYS A 374 -0.21 -4.11 17.23
N ILE A 375 0.33 -4.60 18.34
CA ILE A 375 -0.44 -4.95 19.55
C ILE A 375 0.00 -4.20 20.80
N MET A 376 1.15 -3.53 20.76
CA MET A 376 1.64 -2.70 21.87
C MET A 376 2.60 -1.63 21.37
N ASN A 377 2.89 -0.65 22.23
CA ASN A 377 3.89 0.36 21.91
C ASN A 377 5.30 -0.24 22.03
N VAL A 378 6.06 -0.19 20.95
CA VAL A 378 7.40 -0.77 20.88
C VAL A 378 8.38 0.30 20.46
N VAL A 379 9.59 0.27 21.03
CA VAL A 379 10.72 1.00 20.45
C VAL A 379 11.13 0.29 19.15
N GLU A 380 10.77 0.88 18.01
CA GLU A 380 10.92 0.20 16.73
C GLU A 380 12.31 0.39 16.14
N SER A 381 12.93 -0.72 15.71
CA SER A 381 14.18 -0.66 14.95
C SER A 381 13.95 -0.01 13.59
N GLY A 382 12.99 -0.51 12.80
CA GLY A 382 12.81 -0.10 11.41
C GLY A 382 13.95 -0.49 10.46
N ALA A 383 15.00 -1.14 10.98
CA ALA A 383 16.14 -1.55 10.19
C ALA A 383 15.73 -2.57 9.13
N LEU A 384 16.24 -2.39 7.91
CA LEU A 384 16.05 -3.32 6.81
C LEU A 384 17.38 -3.70 6.22
N ARG A 385 17.61 -5.00 6.08
CA ARG A 385 18.79 -5.55 5.42
C ARG A 385 18.36 -6.39 4.22
N VAL A 386 19.05 -6.21 3.09
CA VAL A 386 18.87 -7.03 1.88
C VAL A 386 20.20 -7.71 1.59
N GLY A 387 20.26 -9.02 1.85
CA GLY A 387 21.53 -9.74 1.90
C GLY A 387 22.43 -9.17 3.00
N ASN A 388 23.66 -8.82 2.66
CA ASN A 388 24.63 -8.25 3.61
C ASN A 388 24.57 -6.72 3.71
N VAL A 389 23.72 -6.08 2.92
CA VAL A 389 23.62 -4.62 2.82
C VAL A 389 22.53 -4.11 3.75
N GLU A 390 22.88 -3.16 4.62
CA GLU A 390 21.90 -2.38 5.38
C GLU A 390 21.29 -1.31 4.48
N VAL A 391 19.99 -1.44 4.26
CA VAL A 391 19.20 -0.60 3.37
C VAL A 391 18.60 0.57 4.16
N ASP A 392 17.94 0.26 5.27
CA ASP A 392 17.44 1.24 6.22
C ASP A 392 18.17 1.07 7.55
N PRO A 393 18.83 2.11 8.08
CA PRO A 393 19.46 2.05 9.39
C PRO A 393 18.41 1.96 10.50
N PRO A 394 18.74 1.37 11.66
CA PRO A 394 17.83 1.36 12.80
C PRO A 394 17.53 2.78 13.30
N SER A 395 16.37 2.95 13.94
CA SER A 395 15.98 4.23 14.53
C SER A 395 17.00 4.69 15.59
N PRO A 396 17.19 6.01 15.78
CA PRO A 396 18.14 6.51 16.78
C PRO A 396 17.82 6.03 18.20
N ARG A 397 16.52 5.97 18.55
CA ARG A 397 16.06 5.51 19.86
C ARG A 397 16.40 4.03 20.09
N TRP A 398 16.13 3.19 19.10
CA TRP A 398 16.48 1.76 19.16
C TRP A 398 18.00 1.54 19.22
N SER A 399 18.76 2.28 18.42
CA SER A 399 20.24 2.18 18.40
C SER A 399 20.85 2.58 19.75
N ALA A 400 20.37 3.68 20.35
CA ALA A 400 20.84 4.14 21.65
C ALA A 400 20.56 3.13 22.77
N LEU A 401 19.40 2.47 22.74
CA LEU A 401 19.01 1.47 23.73
C LEU A 401 19.72 0.13 23.56
N ASN A 402 20.07 -0.27 22.33
CA ASN A 402 20.93 -1.45 22.14
C ASN A 402 22.37 -1.19 22.55
N ALA A 403 22.86 0.05 22.42
CA ALA A 403 24.18 0.41 22.90
C ALA A 403 24.26 0.43 24.44
N ASP A 404 23.19 0.87 25.12
CA ASP A 404 23.11 0.90 26.57
C ASP A 404 21.66 0.73 27.07
N VAL A 405 21.31 -0.52 27.40
CA VAL A 405 19.99 -0.90 27.92
C VAL A 405 19.69 -0.22 29.27
N GLY A 406 20.71 0.17 30.04
CA GLY A 406 20.55 0.86 31.32
C GLY A 406 19.83 2.20 31.20
N ARG A 407 19.81 2.80 30.00
CA ARG A 407 19.12 4.06 29.72
C ARG A 407 17.62 3.91 29.50
N ALA A 408 17.08 2.69 29.42
CA ALA A 408 15.68 2.41 29.11
C ALA A 408 14.69 3.27 29.92
N GLY A 409 14.81 3.25 31.26
CA GLY A 409 13.91 4.03 32.12
C GLY A 409 13.98 5.54 31.86
N SER A 410 15.19 6.08 31.68
CA SER A 410 15.40 7.50 31.38
C SER A 410 14.85 7.92 30.00
N MET A 411 14.69 6.95 29.09
CA MET A 411 14.15 7.15 27.73
C MET A 411 12.65 6.77 27.64
N GLY A 412 11.97 6.66 28.80
CA GLY A 412 10.53 6.40 28.88
C GLY A 412 10.12 4.98 28.47
N VAL A 413 11.05 4.03 28.42
CA VAL A 413 10.75 2.61 28.17
C VAL A 413 10.41 1.97 29.50
N GLY A 414 9.20 1.43 29.65
CA GLY A 414 8.73 0.82 30.90
C GLY A 414 9.13 -0.65 31.05
N VAL A 415 9.28 -1.37 29.94
CA VAL A 415 9.61 -2.80 29.94
C VAL A 415 10.73 -3.10 28.96
N VAL A 416 11.77 -3.80 29.42
CA VAL A 416 12.83 -4.35 28.59
C VAL A 416 12.67 -5.87 28.50
N VAL A 417 12.68 -6.41 27.29
CA VAL A 417 12.59 -7.85 27.02
C VAL A 417 13.88 -8.34 26.38
N TYR A 418 14.49 -9.35 26.98
CA TYR A 418 15.74 -9.95 26.54
C TYR A 418 15.51 -11.18 25.65
N PRO A 419 16.50 -11.62 24.85
CA PRO A 419 16.35 -12.76 23.95
C PRO A 419 16.06 -14.10 24.65
N ASP A 420 16.41 -14.21 25.92
CA ASP A 420 16.11 -15.36 26.78
C ASP A 420 14.65 -15.39 27.29
N GLY A 421 13.84 -14.39 26.92
CA GLY A 421 12.44 -14.25 27.33
C GLY A 421 12.26 -13.54 28.68
N ARG A 422 13.34 -13.16 29.36
CA ARG A 422 13.27 -12.39 30.61
C ARG A 422 12.77 -10.97 30.32
N SER A 423 11.81 -10.50 31.12
CA SER A 423 11.36 -9.11 31.10
C SER A 423 11.76 -8.39 32.39
N VAL A 424 12.12 -7.11 32.27
CA VAL A 424 12.50 -6.24 33.39
C VAL A 424 11.71 -4.95 33.31
N ASN A 425 11.03 -4.60 34.40
CA ASN A 425 10.37 -3.31 34.54
C ASN A 425 11.40 -2.25 34.94
N THR A 426 11.38 -1.10 34.27
CA THR A 426 12.34 -0.01 34.50
C THR A 426 11.86 1.04 35.50
N GLY A 427 10.57 0.98 35.89
CA GLY A 427 9.90 1.97 36.72
C GLY A 427 9.47 3.25 35.96
N ALA A 428 9.66 3.32 34.64
CA ALA A 428 9.18 4.45 33.85
C ALA A 428 7.64 4.49 33.80
N ALA A 429 7.06 5.69 33.94
CA ALA A 429 5.62 5.87 33.87
C ALA A 429 5.09 5.63 32.45
N PRO A 430 3.87 5.06 32.29
CA PRO A 430 3.25 4.90 30.99
C PRO A 430 3.06 6.25 30.28
N VAL A 431 3.39 6.28 28.99
CA VAL A 431 3.12 7.45 28.14
C VAL A 431 1.74 7.27 27.51
N GLY A 432 0.89 8.30 27.60
CA GLY A 432 -0.43 8.28 26.96
C GLY A 432 -0.38 8.31 25.43
N LEU A 433 -1.57 8.27 24.82
CA LEU A 433 -1.70 8.51 23.38
C LEU A 433 -1.56 10.01 23.07
N PRO A 434 -0.93 10.39 21.94
CA PRO A 434 -0.71 11.78 21.55
C PRO A 434 -2.05 12.46 21.23
N PRO A 435 -2.44 13.54 21.96
CA PRO A 435 -3.72 14.22 21.72
C PRO A 435 -3.86 14.75 20.28
N LEU A 436 -2.76 15.25 19.71
CA LEU A 436 -2.74 15.71 18.31
C LEU A 436 -3.01 14.57 17.32
N GLY A 437 -2.41 13.40 17.54
CA GLY A 437 -2.64 12.22 16.70
C GLY A 437 -4.10 11.76 16.77
N LEU A 438 -4.67 11.72 17.97
CA LEU A 438 -6.10 11.44 18.16
C LEU A 438 -6.99 12.46 17.45
N GLY A 439 -6.69 13.75 17.57
CA GLY A 439 -7.43 14.83 16.90
C GLY A 439 -7.37 14.73 15.38
N LEU A 440 -6.20 14.45 14.80
CA LEU A 440 -6.03 14.24 13.36
C LEU A 440 -6.76 13.00 12.87
N PHE A 441 -6.71 11.90 13.63
CA PHE A 441 -7.44 10.67 13.31
C PHE A 441 -8.96 10.89 13.36
N ALA A 442 -9.47 11.55 14.39
CA ALA A 442 -10.89 11.91 14.50
C ALA A 442 -11.33 12.82 13.34
N LEU A 443 -10.51 13.82 12.98
CA LEU A 443 -10.75 14.68 11.82
C LEU A 443 -10.81 13.87 10.52
N TRP A 444 -9.91 12.90 10.35
CA TRP A 444 -9.90 12.00 9.21
C TRP A 444 -11.17 11.13 9.15
N CYS A 445 -11.62 10.57 10.27
CA CYS A 445 -12.88 9.80 10.37
C CYS A 445 -14.11 10.64 10.01
N CYS A 446 -14.14 11.90 10.42
CA CYS A 446 -15.25 12.83 10.13
C CYS A 446 -15.18 13.45 8.72
N SER A 447 -14.03 13.37 8.04
CA SER A 447 -13.80 14.04 6.75
C SER A 447 -14.81 13.70 5.65
N PRO A 448 -15.34 12.46 5.50
CA PRO A 448 -16.36 12.16 4.49
C PRO A 448 -17.67 12.91 4.74
N LEU A 449 -18.07 13.04 6.01
CA LEU A 449 -19.29 13.78 6.39
C LEU A 449 -19.12 15.27 6.08
N ILE A 450 -17.97 15.85 6.43
CA ILE A 450 -17.63 17.25 6.09
C ILE A 450 -17.70 17.47 4.57
N ALA A 451 -17.16 16.55 3.78
CA ALA A 451 -17.20 16.61 2.32
C ALA A 451 -18.63 16.50 1.75
N LEU A 452 -19.50 15.71 2.38
CA LEU A 452 -20.90 15.57 1.96
C LEU A 452 -21.72 16.84 2.29
N LEU A 453 -21.50 17.44 3.46
CA LEU A 453 -22.18 18.66 3.89
C LEU A 453 -21.78 19.87 3.04
N THR A 454 -20.48 20.05 2.80
CA THR A 454 -19.97 21.17 1.97
C THR A 454 -20.38 21.07 0.51
N ARG A 455 -20.67 19.86 0.00
CA ARG A 455 -21.21 19.68 -1.36
C ARG A 455 -22.64 20.20 -1.51
N ARG A 456 -23.45 20.19 -0.45
CA ARG A 456 -24.85 20.66 -0.51
C ARG A 456 -24.97 22.19 -0.46
N MET A 457 -23.90 22.88 -0.08
CA MET A 457 -23.85 24.34 0.03
C MET A 457 -23.40 25.04 -1.26
N ARG A 458 -23.01 24.28 -2.29
CA ARG A 458 -22.68 24.75 -3.63
C ARG A 458 -23.68 24.18 -4.62
#